data_AF-A0A656JKD9-F1
#
_entry.id   AF-A0A656JKD9-F1
#
_cell.length_a   1.000
_cell.length_b   1.000
_cell.length_c   1.000
_cell.angle_alpha   90.00
_cell.angle_beta   90.00
_cell.angle_gamma   90.00
#
_symmetry.space_group_name_H-M   'P 1'
#
loop_
_entity.id
_entity.type
_entity.pdbx_description
1 polymer ?
#
loop_
_entity_poly.entity_id
_entity_poly.type
_entity_poly.pdbx_seq_one_letter_code
_entity_poly.pdbx_strand_id
1 'polypeptide(L)' 'EPSLAPLLARRLNRPNSPPLIRTTLDAPLQRRMEDLLMGWRARLPERTSAAILVVEAETMAVRAYVGSVD' A
#
# COMPACT_ATOMS: atom_id res chain seq x y z
N GLU A 1 7.13 14.58 -6.73
CA GLU A 1 5.93 13.90 -7.28
C GLU A 1 5.31 13.04 -6.19
N PRO A 2 3.97 12.88 -6.13
CA PRO A 2 3.35 12.05 -5.09
C PRO A 2 3.80 10.59 -5.25
N SER A 3 4.49 10.05 -4.25
CA SER A 3 4.88 8.64 -4.23
C SER A 3 3.66 7.78 -3.90
N LEU A 4 3.24 6.94 -4.84
CA LEU A 4 2.27 5.87 -4.59
C LEU A 4 2.91 4.82 -3.67
N ALA A 5 2.14 4.29 -2.70
CA ALA A 5 2.60 3.26 -1.76
C ALA A 5 3.91 3.59 -0.97
N PRO A 6 4.01 4.76 -0.31
CA PRO A 6 5.24 5.18 0.37
C PRO A 6 5.66 4.23 1.49
N LEU A 7 4.69 3.60 2.18
CA LEU A 7 4.96 2.61 3.22
C LEU A 7 5.57 1.33 2.65
N LEU A 8 5.07 0.87 1.51
CA LEU A 8 5.63 -0.31 0.84
C LEU A 8 7.05 -0.02 0.36
N ALA A 9 7.28 1.15 -0.24
CA ALA A 9 8.61 1.56 -0.69
C ALA A 9 9.65 1.49 0.45
N ARG A 10 9.29 1.97 1.65
CA ARG A 10 10.14 1.84 2.84
C ARG A 10 10.39 0.39 3.27
N ARG A 11 9.38 -0.48 3.17
CA ARG A 11 9.52 -1.91 3.55
C ARG A 11 10.38 -2.70 2.57
N LEU A 12 10.33 -2.33 1.29
CA LEU A 12 11.10 -2.96 0.23
C LEU A 12 12.54 -2.44 0.17
N ASN A 13 12.75 -1.15 0.49
CA ASN A 13 14.08 -0.55 0.51
C ASN A 13 14.88 -0.96 1.76
N ARG A 14 15.59 -2.08 1.67
CA ARG A 14 16.49 -2.65 2.69
C ARG A 14 17.96 -2.47 2.30
N PRO A 15 18.93 -2.67 3.23
CA PRO A 15 20.35 -2.70 2.86
C PRO A 15 20.58 -3.67 1.68
N ASN A 16 21.37 -3.22 0.69
CA ASN A 16 21.65 -3.94 -0.57
C ASN A 16 20.46 -4.11 -1.53
N SER A 17 19.40 -3.32 -1.40
CA SER A 17 18.34 -3.28 -2.42
C SER A 17 18.85 -2.72 -3.75
N PRO A 18 18.36 -3.21 -4.89
CA PRO A 18 18.71 -2.64 -6.18
C PRO A 18 18.22 -1.19 -6.29
N PRO A 19 18.85 -0.36 -7.14
CA PRO A 19 18.46 1.03 -7.33
C PRO A 19 17.03 1.18 -7.90
N LEU A 20 16.52 0.14 -8.59
CA LEU A 20 15.14 0.06 -9.05
C LEU A 20 14.49 -1.21 -8.53
N ILE A 21 13.45 -1.05 -7.71
CA ILE A 21 12.63 -2.16 -7.20
C ILE A 21 11.36 -2.24 -8.05
N ARG A 22 11.23 -3.31 -8.83
CA ARG A 22 9.99 -3.63 -9.56
C ARG A 22 9.01 -4.28 -8.61
N THR A 23 7.76 -3.81 -8.62
CA THR A 23 6.67 -4.38 -7.82
C THR A 23 5.58 -4.91 -8.76
N THR A 24 4.72 -5.76 -8.23
CA THR A 24 3.49 -6.22 -8.91
C THR A 24 2.30 -5.29 -8.67
N LEU A 25 2.53 -4.14 -8.04
CA LEU A 25 1.46 -3.21 -7.72
C LEU A 25 0.79 -2.69 -8.98
N ASP A 26 -0.52 -2.66 -8.93
CA ASP A 26 -1.36 -1.98 -9.89
C ASP A 26 -1.56 -0.55 -9.39
N ALA A 27 -0.91 0.41 -10.05
CA ALA A 27 -0.89 1.80 -9.59
C ALA A 27 -2.30 2.44 -9.47
N PRO A 28 -3.22 2.27 -10.44
CA PRO A 28 -4.60 2.71 -10.29
C PRO A 28 -5.33 2.05 -9.11
N LEU A 29 -5.18 0.74 -8.93
CA LEU A 29 -5.81 0.04 -7.81
C LEU A 29 -5.25 0.50 -6.46
N GLN A 30 -3.93 0.64 -6.35
CA GLN A 30 -3.24 1.18 -5.17
C GLN A 30 -3.85 2.52 -4.77
N ARG A 31 -3.99 3.44 -5.73
CA ARG A 31 -4.56 4.77 -5.47
C ARG A 31 -6.01 4.70 -4.99
N ARG A 32 -6.84 3.87 -5.63
CA ARG A 32 -8.24 3.68 -5.23
C ARG A 32 -8.36 3.10 -3.82
N MET A 33 -7.47 2.17 -3.44
CA MET A 33 -7.46 1.60 -2.09
C MET A 33 -7.00 2.63 -1.04
N GLU A 34 -6.04 3.49 -1.37
CA GLU A 34 -5.64 4.62 -0.52
C GLU A 34 -6.82 5.57 -0.27
N ASP A 35 -7.51 5.99 -1.33
CA ASP A 35 -8.67 6.88 -1.24
C ASP A 35 -9.82 6.23 -0.43
N LEU A 36 -10.06 4.92 -0.61
CA LEU A 36 -11.06 4.17 0.16
C LEU A 36 -10.73 4.14 1.65
N LEU A 37 -9.48 3.80 2.01
CA LEU A 37 -9.05 3.74 3.40
C LEU A 37 -9.13 5.11 4.07
N MET A 38 -8.75 6.17 3.36
CA MET A 38 -8.86 7.54 3.86
C MET A 38 -10.31 7.96 4.10
N GLY A 39 -11.22 7.61 3.18
CA GLY A 39 -12.66 7.87 3.36
C GLY A 39 -13.26 7.13 4.57
N TRP A 40 -12.77 5.92 4.86
CA TRP A 40 -13.19 5.15 6.04
C TRP A 40 -12.59 5.68 7.34
N ARG A 41 -11.38 6.25 7.30
CA ARG A 41 -10.66 6.73 8.49
C ARG A 41 -11.46 7.76 9.29
N ALA A 42 -12.23 8.61 8.61
CA ALA A 42 -13.12 9.59 9.24
C ALA A 42 -14.25 8.97 10.08
N ARG A 43 -14.51 7.66 9.93
CA ARG A 43 -15.58 6.92 10.60
C ARG A 43 -15.07 5.93 11.65
N LEU A 44 -13.74 5.74 11.73
CA LEU A 44 -13.15 4.83 12.69
C LEU A 44 -12.97 5.55 14.04
N PRO A 45 -13.07 4.84 15.18
CA PRO A 45 -12.70 5.39 16.48
C PRO A 45 -11.27 5.93 16.47
N GLU A 46 -11.00 6.91 17.33
CA GLU A 46 -9.65 7.46 17.46
C GLU A 46 -8.62 6.35 17.76
N ARG A 47 -7.42 6.48 17.17
CA ARG A 47 -6.29 5.55 17.34
C ARG A 47 -6.54 4.13 16.78
N THR A 48 -7.43 4.01 15.79
CA THR A 48 -7.65 2.74 15.08
C THR A 48 -6.77 2.64 13.85
N SER A 49 -5.86 1.66 13.84
CA SER A 49 -5.11 1.31 12.64
C SER A 49 -5.93 0.42 11.69
N ALA A 50 -5.74 0.61 10.40
CA ALA A 50 -6.41 -0.18 9.36
C ALA A 50 -5.47 -0.41 8.16
N ALA A 51 -5.63 -1.53 7.48
CA ALA A 51 -4.81 -1.90 6.32
C ALA A 51 -5.63 -2.65 5.28
N ILE A 52 -5.22 -2.54 4.02
CA ILE A 52 -5.80 -3.23 2.86
C ILE A 52 -4.66 -3.92 2.10
N LEU A 53 -4.81 -5.23 1.88
CA LEU A 53 -3.93 -6.02 1.03
C LEU A 53 -4.78 -6.65 -0.07
N VAL A 54 -4.46 -6.37 -1.32
CA VAL A 54 -5.09 -7.02 -2.48
C VAL A 54 -4.06 -7.89 -3.16
N VAL A 55 -4.40 -9.16 -3.33
CA VAL A 55 -3.57 -10.15 -4.02
C VAL A 55 -4.35 -10.77 -5.16
N GLU A 56 -3.66 -11.08 -6.25
CA GLU A 56 -4.15 -12.02 -7.24
C GLU A 56 -4.08 -13.44 -6.65
N ALA A 57 -5.21 -14.16 -6.61
CA ALA A 57 -5.31 -15.42 -5.87
C ALA A 57 -4.45 -16.55 -6.44
N GLU A 58 -4.28 -16.60 -7.76
CA GLU A 58 -3.55 -17.67 -8.45
C GLU A 58 -2.02 -17.48 -8.34
N THR A 59 -1.54 -16.26 -8.54
CA THR A 59 -0.11 -15.93 -8.61
C THR A 59 0.45 -15.43 -7.28
N MET A 60 -0.43 -15.08 -6.34
CA MET A 60 -0.11 -14.37 -5.11
C MET A 60 0.54 -13.00 -5.34
N ALA A 61 0.45 -12.43 -6.55
CA ALA A 61 0.97 -11.11 -6.86
C ALA A 61 0.23 -10.04 -6.04
N VAL A 62 0.98 -9.23 -5.28
CA VAL A 62 0.41 -8.12 -4.52
C VAL A 62 0.05 -7.00 -5.50
N ARG A 63 -1.24 -6.72 -5.65
CA ARG A 63 -1.77 -5.70 -6.57
C ARG A 63 -2.01 -4.35 -5.87
N ALA A 64 -2.30 -4.35 -4.57
CA ALA A 64 -2.37 -3.14 -3.76
C ALA A 64 -1.93 -3.44 -2.32
N TYR A 65 -1.23 -2.48 -1.72
CA TYR A 65 -0.71 -2.53 -0.36
C TYR A 65 -0.94 -1.18 0.32
N VAL A 66 -1.92 -1.10 1.21
CA VAL A 66 -2.24 0.12 1.96
C VAL A 66 -2.25 -0.19 3.44
N GLY A 67 -1.67 0.69 4.25
CA GLY A 67 -1.76 0.61 5.70
C GLY A 67 -1.81 2.01 6.28
N SER A 68 -2.55 2.19 7.37
CA SER A 68 -2.46 3.38 8.19
C SER A 68 -1.06 3.43 8.81
N VAL A 69 -0.33 4.51 8.52
CA VAL A 69 0.79 4.93 9.35
C VAL A 69 0.15 5.77 10.45
N ASP A 70 -0.30 5.10 11.51
CA ASP A 70 -0.51 5.71 12.82
C ASP A 70 0.57 5.15 13.75
#